data_AF-A0A2E0XUJ2-F1
#
_entry.id   AF-A0A2E0XUJ2-F1
#
_cell.length_a   1.000
_cell.length_b   1.000
_cell.length_c   1.000
_cell.angle_alpha   90.00
_cell.angle_beta   90.00
_cell.angle_gamma   90.00
#
_symmetry.space_group_name_H-M   'P 1'
#
loop_
_entity.id
_entity.type
_entity.pdbx_description
1 polymer ?
#
loop_
_entity_poly.entity_id
_entity_poly.type
_entity_poly.pdbx_seq_one_letter_code
_entity_poly.pdbx_strand_id
1 'polypeptide(L)'
;MSSPVADKIPQELTKHSITRIDNYYWLNDRKNPKVIDYLNNENNYTKNKLKPTEKLQKELFNEMKARIKEDDSSVPYFYNDYWYVKKFIKGKDYPVYTRRYKSLESEEEVLVDVNKLAKGHSFYNLGGISISPDNKKLAYSADTISRRLYTTYFLNI
;
A
#
# COMPACT_ATOMS: atom_id res chain seq x y z
N MET A 1 2.43 26.74 -20.04
CA MET A 1 1.20 26.51 -19.27
C MET A 1 1.31 27.25 -17.95
N SER A 2 0.31 28.09 -17.64
CA SER A 2 0.19 28.79 -16.35
C SER A 2 -0.25 27.83 -15.25
N SER A 3 0.04 28.19 -13.99
CA SER A 3 -0.47 27.45 -12.84
C SER A 3 -1.99 27.56 -12.77
N PRO A 4 -2.71 26.50 -12.39
CA PRO A 4 -4.11 26.59 -12.02
C PRO A 4 -4.27 27.59 -10.87
N VAL A 5 -5.38 28.32 -10.88
CA VAL A 5 -5.74 29.27 -9.82
C VAL A 5 -7.05 28.79 -9.21
N ALA A 6 -7.04 28.46 -7.92
CA ALA A 6 -8.24 28.06 -7.21
C ALA A 6 -9.19 29.24 -7.01
N ASP A 7 -10.49 29.01 -7.19
CA ASP A 7 -11.53 29.97 -6.81
C ASP A 7 -11.46 30.25 -5.31
N LYS A 8 -11.57 31.53 -4.95
CA LYS A 8 -11.71 31.97 -3.56
C LYS A 8 -13.20 32.02 -3.21
N ILE A 9 -13.65 31.07 -2.40
CA ILE A 9 -15.03 30.99 -1.88
C ILE A 9 -14.95 31.13 -0.37
N PRO A 10 -15.27 32.31 0.20
CA PRO A 10 -15.17 32.54 1.63
C PRO A 10 -16.06 31.59 2.44
N GLN A 11 -15.45 30.81 3.32
CA GLN A 11 -16.15 30.06 4.36
C GLN A 11 -15.74 30.59 5.73
N GLU A 12 -16.72 31.07 6.51
CA GLU A 12 -16.48 31.44 7.89
C GLU A 12 -16.38 30.21 8.79
N LEU A 13 -15.35 30.19 9.64
CA LEU A 13 -15.07 29.16 10.61
C LEU A 13 -14.93 29.83 11.98
N THR A 14 -15.97 29.73 12.82
CA THR A 14 -15.98 30.32 14.17
C THR A 14 -15.68 29.26 15.23
N LYS A 15 -14.67 29.52 16.06
CA LYS A 15 -14.35 28.69 17.23
C LYS A 15 -13.82 29.55 18.37
N HIS A 16 -14.28 29.29 19.60
CA HIS A 16 -13.93 30.10 20.79
C HIS A 16 -14.18 31.61 20.58
N SER A 17 -15.31 31.96 19.98
CA SER A 17 -15.69 33.34 19.63
C SER A 17 -14.72 34.08 18.69
N ILE A 18 -13.82 33.35 18.01
CA ILE A 18 -12.91 33.88 16.99
C ILE A 18 -13.36 33.34 15.63
N THR A 19 -13.63 34.25 14.69
CA THR A 19 -13.98 33.90 13.30
C THR A 19 -12.76 34.03 12.39
N ARG A 20 -12.51 32.98 11.59
CA ARG A 20 -11.54 32.98 10.50
C ARG A 20 -12.26 32.74 9.18
N ILE A 21 -11.75 33.30 8.09
CA ILE A 21 -12.25 33.04 6.74
C ILE A 21 -11.27 32.09 6.04
N ASP A 22 -11.76 30.95 5.61
CA ASP A 22 -11.05 30.02 4.74
C ASP A 22 -11.63 30.13 3.33
N ASN A 23 -10.87 30.71 2.40
CA ASN A 23 -11.29 30.89 1.01
C ASN A 23 -11.29 29.58 0.21
N TYR A 24 -10.74 28.48 0.75
CA TYR A 24 -10.51 27.24 0.02
C TYR A 24 -11.12 26.03 0.73
N TYR A 25 -11.95 26.24 1.75
CA TYR A 25 -12.62 25.16 2.48
C TYR A 25 -13.41 24.22 1.56
N TRP A 26 -13.93 24.74 0.44
CA TRP A 26 -14.65 23.98 -0.57
C TRP A 26 -13.84 22.85 -1.21
N LEU A 27 -12.49 22.92 -1.21
CA LEU A 27 -11.61 21.85 -1.69
C LEU A 27 -11.69 20.56 -0.85
N ASN A 28 -12.28 20.62 0.34
CA ASN A 28 -12.48 19.47 1.21
C ASN A 28 -13.56 18.49 0.69
N ASP A 29 -14.47 18.93 -0.19
CA ASP A 29 -15.51 18.05 -0.73
C ASP A 29 -14.99 17.18 -1.88
N ARG A 30 -14.62 15.94 -1.53
CA ARG A 30 -14.03 14.95 -2.45
C ARG A 30 -14.97 14.50 -3.58
N LYS A 31 -16.28 14.75 -3.47
CA LYS A 31 -17.26 14.39 -4.51
C LYS A 31 -17.63 15.56 -5.42
N ASN A 32 -17.21 16.78 -5.05
CA ASN A 32 -17.53 17.97 -5.83
C ASN A 32 -16.75 17.96 -7.16
N PRO A 33 -17.45 18.03 -8.32
CA PRO A 33 -16.80 18.05 -9.62
C PRO A 33 -15.79 19.19 -9.80
N LYS A 34 -16.01 20.36 -9.19
CA LYS A 34 -15.05 21.49 -9.24
C LYS A 34 -13.73 21.15 -8.55
N VAL A 35 -13.78 20.37 -7.47
CA VAL A 35 -12.58 19.95 -6.74
C VAL A 35 -11.79 18.97 -7.60
N ILE A 36 -12.48 17.99 -8.19
CA ILE A 36 -11.86 17.01 -9.09
C ILE A 36 -11.23 17.71 -10.30
N ASP A 37 -11.92 18.68 -10.90
CA ASP A 37 -11.40 19.45 -12.04
C ASP A 37 -10.14 20.24 -11.65
N TYR A 38 -10.16 20.95 -10.52
CA TYR A 38 -8.99 21.66 -10.01
C TYR A 38 -7.79 20.73 -9.79
N LEU A 39 -8.00 19.56 -9.17
CA LEU A 39 -6.94 18.57 -8.97
C LEU A 39 -6.38 18.01 -10.29
N ASN A 40 -7.24 17.77 -11.28
CA ASN A 40 -6.80 17.35 -12.61
C ASN A 40 -5.97 18.44 -13.31
N ASN A 41 -6.35 19.71 -13.16
CA ASN A 41 -5.59 20.84 -13.69
C ASN A 41 -4.21 20.95 -13.02
N GLU A 42 -4.12 20.75 -11.71
CA GLU A 42 -2.84 20.70 -10.98
C GLU A 42 -1.95 19.52 -11.42
N ASN A 43 -2.53 18.34 -11.61
CA ASN A 43 -1.81 17.18 -12.16
C ASN A 43 -1.26 17.46 -13.58
N ASN A 44 -2.07 18.08 -14.44
CA ASN A 44 -1.66 18.46 -15.80
C ASN A 44 -0.55 19.51 -15.80
N TYR A 45 -0.67 20.53 -14.96
CA TYR A 45 0.37 21.53 -14.77
C TYR A 45 1.69 20.89 -14.32
N THR A 46 1.62 20.03 -13.30
CA THR A 46 2.77 19.29 -12.76
C THR A 46 3.44 18.44 -13.83
N LYS A 47 2.67 17.65 -14.58
CA LYS A 47 3.17 16.84 -15.70
C LYS A 47 3.90 17.68 -16.74
N ASN A 48 3.32 18.81 -17.13
CA ASN A 48 3.92 19.70 -18.13
C ASN A 48 5.19 20.38 -17.61
N LYS A 49 5.23 20.80 -16.34
CA LYS A 49 6.41 21.41 -15.73
C LYS A 49 7.56 20.42 -15.52
N LEU A 50 7.23 19.17 -15.17
CA LEU A 50 8.22 18.12 -14.95
C LEU A 50 8.63 17.39 -16.23
N LYS A 51 7.94 17.60 -17.35
CA LYS A 51 8.25 16.96 -18.64
C LYS A 51 9.74 16.96 -19.03
N PRO A 52 10.51 18.06 -18.88
CA PRO A 52 11.94 18.06 -19.22
C PRO A 52 12.78 17.09 -18.38
N THR A 53 12.29 16.66 -17.22
CA THR A 53 12.98 15.76 -16.29
C THR A 53 12.61 14.29 -16.45
N GLU A 54 11.72 13.93 -17.38
CA GLU A 54 11.25 12.55 -17.57
C GLU A 54 12.40 11.55 -17.81
N LYS A 55 13.44 11.97 -18.53
CA LYS A 55 14.65 11.15 -18.73
C LYS A 55 15.35 10.84 -17.41
N LEU A 56 15.60 11.87 -16.60
CA LEU A 56 16.23 11.73 -15.29
C LEU A 56 15.38 10.88 -14.34
N GLN A 57 14.06 11.09 -14.32
CA GLN A 57 13.14 10.27 -13.52
C GLN A 57 13.25 8.78 -13.88
N LYS A 58 13.34 8.46 -15.18
CA LYS A 58 13.50 7.08 -15.66
C LYS A 58 14.86 6.49 -15.28
N GLU A 59 15.94 7.27 -15.39
CA GLU A 59 17.28 6.86 -14.95
C GLU A 59 17.28 6.52 -13.46
N LEU A 60 16.79 7.44 -12.62
CA LEU A 60 16.69 7.24 -11.17
C LEU A 60 15.81 6.04 -10.81
N PHE A 61 14.66 5.86 -11.48
CA PHE A 61 13.80 4.70 -11.27
C PHE A 61 14.53 3.39 -11.54
N ASN A 62 15.23 3.30 -12.68
CA ASN A 62 15.97 2.10 -13.05
C ASN A 62 17.13 1.83 -12.09
N GLU A 63 17.84 2.87 -11.67
CA GLU A 63 18.92 2.76 -10.68
C GLU A 63 18.43 2.27 -9.32
N MET A 64 17.31 2.82 -8.82
CA MET A 64 16.70 2.37 -7.57
C MET A 64 16.24 0.93 -7.68
N LYS A 65 15.57 0.58 -8.79
CA LYS A 65 15.10 -0.79 -9.04
C LYS A 65 16.26 -1.78 -9.12
N ALA A 66 17.36 -1.44 -9.78
CA ALA A 66 18.52 -2.32 -9.94
C ALA A 66 19.22 -2.66 -8.62
N ARG A 67 19.03 -1.85 -7.58
CA ARG A 67 19.58 -2.11 -6.23
C ARG A 67 18.65 -2.97 -5.37
N ILE A 68 17.43 -3.25 -5.82
CA ILE A 68 16.48 -4.11 -5.12
C ILE A 68 16.67 -5.55 -5.61
N LYS A 69 16.87 -6.47 -4.66
CA LYS A 69 16.89 -7.90 -4.94
C LYS A 69 15.44 -8.38 -5.12
N GLU A 70 15.03 -8.62 -6.35
CA GLU A 70 13.64 -9.02 -6.66
C GLU A 70 13.27 -10.41 -6.11
N ASP A 71 14.25 -11.30 -5.97
CA ASP A 71 14.10 -12.58 -5.29
C ASP A 71 14.81 -12.51 -3.93
N ASP A 72 14.03 -12.36 -2.87
CA ASP A 72 14.58 -12.18 -1.53
C ASP A 72 13.76 -12.91 -0.47
N SER A 73 14.43 -13.25 0.62
CA SER A 73 13.81 -13.96 1.74
C SER A 73 14.22 -13.31 3.04
N SER A 74 13.28 -13.22 3.98
CA SER A 74 13.62 -12.83 5.34
C SER A 74 14.57 -13.84 5.97
N VAL A 75 15.33 -13.41 6.98
CA VAL A 75 16.03 -14.34 7.86
C VAL A 75 14.99 -15.28 8.50
N PRO A 76 15.17 -16.60 8.46
CA PRO A 76 14.26 -17.54 9.10
C PRO A 76 14.22 -17.32 10.62
N TYR A 77 13.04 -17.44 11.22
CA TYR A 77 12.90 -17.48 12.67
C TYR A 77 12.17 -18.74 13.12
N PHE A 78 12.58 -19.29 14.25
CA PHE A 78 11.97 -20.48 14.83
C PHE A 78 10.95 -20.12 15.90
N TYR A 79 9.74 -20.67 15.78
CA TYR A 79 8.68 -20.47 16.75
C TYR A 79 7.73 -21.67 16.74
N ASN A 80 7.39 -22.18 17.94
CA ASN A 80 6.41 -23.25 18.13
C ASN A 80 6.59 -24.45 17.18
N ASP A 81 7.82 -24.99 17.12
CA ASP A 81 8.25 -26.11 16.27
C ASP A 81 8.36 -25.84 14.76
N TYR A 82 8.20 -24.60 14.30
CA TYR A 82 8.30 -24.25 12.90
C TYR A 82 9.32 -23.14 12.64
N TRP A 83 10.02 -23.25 11.51
CA TRP A 83 10.79 -22.17 10.92
C TRP A 83 9.91 -21.39 9.95
N TYR A 84 9.85 -20.08 10.09
CA TYR A 84 9.03 -19.20 9.25
C TYR A 84 9.88 -18.32 8.35
N VAL A 85 9.42 -18.15 7.11
CA VAL A 85 10.08 -17.32 6.11
C VAL A 85 9.05 -16.51 5.33
N LYS A 86 9.39 -15.25 5.05
CA LYS A 86 8.70 -14.39 4.09
C LYS A 86 9.55 -14.30 2.84
N LYS A 87 9.00 -14.62 1.67
CA LYS A 87 9.71 -14.62 0.40
C LYS A 87 9.09 -13.64 -0.59
N PHE A 88 9.91 -12.94 -1.36
CA PHE A 88 9.52 -12.23 -2.57
C PHE A 88 10.02 -13.01 -3.76
N ILE A 89 9.12 -13.28 -4.72
CA ILE A 89 9.45 -14.02 -5.94
C ILE A 89 9.64 -13.01 -7.05
N LYS A 90 10.67 -13.21 -7.88
CA LYS A 90 10.92 -12.35 -9.03
C LYS A 90 9.67 -12.14 -9.89
N GLY A 91 9.36 -10.88 -10.21
CA GLY A 91 8.18 -10.51 -11.00
C GLY A 91 6.84 -10.64 -10.27
N LYS A 92 6.85 -10.80 -8.94
CA LYS A 92 5.67 -10.74 -8.08
C LYS A 92 5.72 -9.50 -7.20
N ASP A 93 4.57 -8.86 -7.03
CA ASP A 93 4.48 -7.61 -6.26
C ASP A 93 4.33 -7.85 -4.76
N TYR A 94 3.91 -9.06 -4.36
CA TYR A 94 3.59 -9.38 -2.98
C TYR A 94 4.38 -10.60 -2.45
N PRO A 95 4.56 -10.69 -1.13
CA PRO A 95 5.27 -11.79 -0.52
C PRO A 95 4.47 -13.10 -0.46
N VAL A 96 5.18 -14.21 -0.31
CA VAL A 96 4.65 -15.51 0.07
C VAL A 96 5.18 -15.84 1.47
N TYR A 97 4.28 -16.22 2.38
CA TYR A 97 4.62 -16.65 3.73
C TYR A 97 4.66 -18.17 3.77
N THR A 98 5.76 -18.73 4.27
CA THR A 98 5.98 -20.17 4.33
C THR A 98 6.47 -20.59 5.72
N ARG A 99 6.32 -21.89 6.03
CA ARG A 99 6.93 -22.51 7.21
C ARG A 99 7.54 -23.88 6.89
N ARG A 100 8.44 -24.36 7.75
CA ARG A 100 9.03 -25.71 7.71
C ARG A 100 9.06 -26.30 9.11
N TYR A 101 8.67 -27.56 9.27
CA TYR A 101 8.57 -28.21 10.58
C TYR A 101 9.93 -28.66 11.11
N LYS A 102 10.33 -28.20 12.29
CA LYS A 102 11.57 -28.50 13.06
C LYS A 102 12.89 -28.13 12.40
N SER A 103 13.07 -28.37 11.10
CA SER A 103 14.31 -28.13 10.37
C SER A 103 14.09 -27.24 9.15
N LEU A 104 15.11 -26.47 8.78
CA LEU A 104 15.13 -25.72 7.52
C LEU A 104 15.21 -26.63 6.29
N GLU A 105 15.63 -27.88 6.46
CA GLU A 105 15.69 -28.88 5.40
C GLU A 105 14.36 -29.63 5.20
N SER A 106 13.41 -29.47 6.13
CA SER A 106 12.09 -30.10 6.05
C SER A 106 11.25 -29.50 4.93
N GLU A 107 10.21 -30.22 4.48
CA GLU A 107 9.31 -29.76 3.42
C GLU A 107 8.71 -28.40 3.74
N GLU A 108 8.58 -27.57 2.69
CA GLU A 108 8.05 -26.22 2.80
C GLU A 108 6.55 -26.17 2.64
N GLU A 109 5.88 -25.64 3.65
CA GLU A 109 4.45 -25.39 3.65
C GLU A 109 4.17 -23.92 3.32
N VAL A 110 3.35 -23.66 2.31
CA VAL A 110 2.87 -22.30 2.00
C VAL A 110 1.69 -21.97 2.88
N LEU A 111 1.84 -20.94 3.72
CA LEU A 111 0.79 -20.46 4.61
C LEU A 111 -0.13 -19.47 3.88
N VAL A 112 0.47 -18.44 3.27
CA VAL A 112 -0.28 -17.36 2.60
C VAL A 112 0.50 -16.90 1.37
N ASP A 113 -0.09 -17.05 0.19
CA ASP A 113 0.40 -16.43 -1.04
C ASP A 113 -0.42 -15.16 -1.33
N VAL A 114 0.16 -14.00 -0.97
CA VAL A 114 -0.53 -12.71 -1.11
C VAL A 114 -0.76 -12.36 -2.58
N ASN A 115 0.04 -12.87 -3.51
CA ASN A 115 -0.20 -12.64 -4.94
C ASN A 115 -1.48 -13.30 -5.43
N LYS A 116 -1.84 -14.46 -4.88
CA LYS A 116 -3.13 -15.11 -5.18
C LYS A 116 -4.28 -14.31 -4.59
N LEU A 117 -4.14 -13.85 -3.35
CA LEU A 117 -5.18 -13.08 -2.66
C LEU A 117 -5.42 -11.70 -3.29
N ALA A 118 -4.36 -11.07 -3.83
CA ALA A 118 -4.44 -9.76 -4.47
C ALA A 118 -5.07 -9.80 -5.87
N LYS A 119 -5.27 -10.97 -6.48
CA LYS A 119 -5.86 -11.06 -7.83
C LYS A 119 -7.26 -10.45 -7.86
N GLY A 120 -7.51 -9.60 -8.85
CA GLY A 120 -8.79 -8.93 -9.02
C GLY A 120 -8.98 -7.68 -8.15
N HIS A 121 -8.01 -7.34 -7.29
CA HIS A 121 -8.03 -6.11 -6.50
C HIS A 121 -7.07 -5.07 -7.08
N SER A 122 -7.52 -3.81 -7.17
CA SER A 122 -6.64 -2.69 -7.57
C SER A 122 -5.66 -2.28 -6.47
N PHE A 123 -5.91 -2.71 -5.23
CA PHE A 123 -5.05 -2.52 -4.06
C PHE A 123 -5.23 -3.72 -3.13
N TYR A 124 -4.14 -4.23 -2.57
CA TYR A 124 -4.19 -5.25 -1.55
C TYR A 124 -3.12 -4.99 -0.50
N ASN A 125 -3.50 -5.02 0.77
CA ASN A 125 -2.55 -4.94 1.87
C ASN A 125 -2.85 -6.02 2.89
N LEU A 126 -1.89 -6.92 3.08
CA LEU A 126 -1.94 -7.90 4.16
C LEU A 126 -1.42 -7.23 5.45
N GLY A 127 -2.28 -7.11 6.46
CA GLY A 127 -1.94 -6.44 7.71
C GLY A 127 -1.04 -7.29 8.61
N GLY A 128 -1.57 -8.40 9.12
CA GLY A 128 -0.85 -9.32 9.99
C GLY A 128 -1.24 -10.77 9.76
N ILE A 129 -0.37 -11.69 10.18
CA ILE A 129 -0.59 -13.13 10.22
C ILE A 129 -0.35 -13.60 11.65
N SER A 130 -1.21 -14.47 12.16
CA SER A 130 -1.03 -15.14 13.44
C SER A 130 -1.44 -16.60 13.32
N ILE A 131 -0.68 -17.49 13.94
CA ILE A 131 -0.95 -18.94 13.94
C ILE A 131 -1.42 -19.33 15.34
N SER A 132 -2.42 -20.20 15.40
CA SER A 132 -2.94 -20.69 16.68
C SER A 132 -1.88 -21.50 17.44
N PRO A 133 -1.93 -21.53 18.78
CA PRO A 133 -0.95 -22.26 19.59
C PRO A 133 -0.83 -23.76 19.27
N ASP A 134 -1.91 -24.37 18.77
CA ASP A 134 -1.94 -25.78 18.34
C ASP A 134 -1.44 -26.00 16.90
N ASN A 135 -0.96 -24.95 16.21
CA ASN A 135 -0.48 -24.95 14.82
C ASN A 135 -1.51 -25.37 13.75
N LYS A 136 -2.81 -25.42 14.08
CA LYS A 136 -3.88 -25.92 13.18
C LYS A 136 -4.70 -24.83 12.50
N LYS A 137 -4.59 -23.58 12.94
CA LYS A 137 -5.32 -22.44 12.36
C LYS A 137 -4.38 -21.27 12.12
N LEU A 138 -4.68 -20.54 11.05
CA LEU A 138 -4.05 -19.27 10.72
C LEU A 138 -5.12 -18.19 10.65
N ALA A 139 -4.86 -17.05 11.29
CA ALA A 139 -5.59 -15.83 11.10
C ALA A 139 -4.75 -14.85 10.28
N TYR A 140 -5.34 -14.20 9.28
CA TYR A 140 -4.72 -13.07 8.61
C TYR A 140 -5.70 -11.92 8.41
N SER A 141 -5.18 -10.70 8.30
CA SER A 141 -5.99 -9.51 8.06
C SER A 141 -5.66 -8.87 6.71
N ALA A 142 -6.67 -8.37 6.01
CA ALA A 142 -6.49 -7.74 4.70
C ALA A 142 -7.33 -6.46 4.52
N ASP A 143 -6.73 -5.46 3.89
CA ASP A 143 -7.36 -4.23 3.41
C ASP A 143 -7.27 -4.19 1.87
N THR A 144 -8.43 -4.12 1.21
CA THR A 144 -8.55 -4.10 -0.25
C THR A 144 -8.97 -2.74 -0.80
N ILE A 145 -9.21 -1.75 0.07
CA ILE A 145 -9.70 -0.41 -0.28
C ILE A 145 -8.78 0.73 0.16
N SER A 146 -7.61 0.41 0.71
CA SER A 146 -6.57 1.36 1.13
C SER A 146 -7.06 2.36 2.19
N ARG A 147 -7.93 1.90 3.10
CA ARG A 147 -8.47 2.71 4.21
C ARG A 147 -7.96 2.30 5.58
N ARG A 148 -7.03 1.33 5.63
CA ARG A 148 -6.56 0.67 6.87
C ARG A 148 -7.72 0.06 7.65
N LEU A 149 -8.78 -0.33 6.94
CA LEU A 149 -9.90 -1.10 7.47
C LEU A 149 -9.67 -2.54 7.06
N TYR A 150 -9.36 -3.39 8.04
CA TYR A 150 -8.98 -4.76 7.77
C TYR A 150 -10.12 -5.73 8.08
N THR A 151 -10.31 -6.69 7.18
CA THR A 151 -11.14 -7.88 7.44
C THR A 151 -10.22 -9.02 7.86
N THR A 152 -10.58 -9.72 8.94
CA THR A 152 -9.83 -10.87 9.44
C THR A 152 -10.44 -12.16 8.92
N TYR A 153 -9.58 -13.02 8.37
CA TYR A 153 -9.92 -14.32 7.81
C TYR A 153 -9.24 -15.41 8.62
N PHE A 154 -9.88 -16.58 8.70
CA PHE A 154 -9.34 -17.75 9.37
C PHE A 154 -9.24 -18.91 8.38
N LEU A 155 -8.12 -19.60 8.40
CA LEU A 155 -7.82 -20.77 7.58
C LEU A 155 -7.43 -21.93 8.50
N ASN A 156 -7.77 -23.16 8.12
CA ASN A 156 -7.18 -24.36 8.70
C ASN A 156 -5.86 -24.63 7.97
N ILE A 157 -4.82 -24.98 8.73
CA ILE A 157 -3.45 -25.22 8.26
C ILE A 157 -2.85 -26.47 8.91
#